data_AF-A0A060XB00-F1
#
_entry.id   AF-A0A060XB00-F1
#
_cell.length_a   1.000
_cell.length_b   1.000
_cell.length_c   1.000
_cell.angle_alpha   90.00
_cell.angle_beta   90.00
_cell.angle_gamma   90.00
#
_symmetry.space_group_name_H-M   'P 1'
#
loop_
_entity.id
_entity.type
_entity.pdbx_description
1 polymer ?
#
loop_
_entity_poly.entity_id
_entity_poly.type
_entity_poly.pdbx_seq_one_letter_code
_entity_poly.pdbx_strand_id
1 'polypeptide(L)'
;MRHATAATETMDNNSFTVTYLYKICAHCERLSKKDLGVRIPGPLGNGPSRFIPEKEILQVSKVDLRAQSIFEDAFAALGRLDNISLVMGFHPQYLESFLRTQHYLLQMDGPLSLHYRHYIGIMAAARHQCSYLVNLHVNDFLQVGGTPSG
;
A
#
# COMPACT_ATOMS: atom_id res chain seq x y z
N MET A 1 30.14 30.19 -42.20
CA MET A 1 30.06 28.94 -41.41
C MET A 1 28.68 28.88 -40.79
N ARG A 2 27.89 27.88 -41.17
CA ARG A 2 26.53 27.66 -40.67
C ARG A 2 26.63 26.92 -39.34
N HIS A 3 26.28 27.57 -38.23
CA HIS A 3 26.16 26.89 -36.95
C HIS A 3 24.69 26.53 -36.73
N ALA A 4 24.45 25.23 -36.57
CA ALA A 4 23.15 24.62 -36.39
C ALA A 4 22.55 25.00 -35.03
N THR A 5 21.33 25.53 -35.04
CA THR A 5 20.49 25.67 -33.85
C THR A 5 19.75 24.36 -33.63
N ALA A 6 20.15 23.59 -32.62
CA ALA A 6 19.42 22.41 -32.17
C ALA A 6 18.18 22.86 -31.38
N ALA A 7 17.01 22.35 -31.79
CA ALA A 7 15.74 22.62 -31.16
C ALA A 7 15.72 22.04 -29.73
N THR A 8 15.24 22.84 -28.78
CA THR A 8 14.92 22.41 -27.43
C THR A 8 13.73 21.46 -27.49
N GLU A 9 13.98 20.16 -27.31
CA GLU A 9 12.92 19.18 -27.07
C GLU A 9 12.33 19.44 -25.69
N THR A 10 11.07 19.87 -25.66
CA THR A 10 10.25 19.92 -24.47
C THR A 10 10.03 18.49 -24.01
N MET A 11 10.60 18.13 -22.84
CA MET A 11 10.29 16.85 -22.20
C MET A 11 8.82 16.86 -21.81
N ASP A 12 8.01 16.11 -22.56
CA ASP A 12 6.60 15.91 -22.27
C ASP A 12 6.47 15.28 -20.88
N ASN A 13 5.96 16.10 -19.98
CA ASN A 13 5.64 15.76 -18.61
C ASN A 13 4.53 14.72 -18.66
N ASN A 14 4.92 13.44 -18.68
CA ASN A 14 4.00 12.32 -18.75
C ASN A 14 3.30 12.20 -17.39
N SER A 15 2.29 13.05 -17.20
CA SER A 15 1.31 12.93 -16.13
C SER A 15 0.74 11.53 -16.23
N PHE A 16 1.14 10.67 -15.29
CA PHE A 16 0.58 9.34 -15.12
C PHE A 16 -0.88 9.54 -14.73
N THR A 17 -1.74 9.59 -15.74
CA THR A 17 -3.18 9.77 -15.54
C THR A 17 -3.68 8.58 -14.72
N VAL A 18 -4.21 8.88 -13.53
CA VAL A 18 -4.75 7.94 -12.53
C VAL A 18 -5.93 7.11 -13.08
N THR A 19 -6.32 7.32 -14.34
CA THR A 19 -7.26 6.48 -15.09
C THR A 19 -6.83 5.02 -15.25
N TYR A 20 -5.55 4.68 -15.09
CA TYR A 20 -5.08 3.29 -15.27
C TYR A 20 -5.24 2.39 -14.03
N LEU A 21 -5.52 2.94 -12.84
CA LEU A 21 -5.68 2.16 -11.60
C LEU A 21 -7.10 1.61 -11.39
N TYR A 22 -8.08 2.08 -12.17
CA TYR A 22 -9.48 1.62 -12.12
C TYR A 22 -9.93 0.92 -13.40
N LYS A 23 -9.01 0.30 -14.15
CA LYS A 23 -9.43 -0.56 -15.26
C LYS A 23 -10.11 -1.79 -14.68
N ILE A 24 -11.42 -1.88 -14.88
CA ILE A 24 -12.19 -3.11 -14.74
C ILE A 24 -11.39 -4.23 -15.42
N CYS A 25 -11.17 -5.35 -14.71
CA CYS A 25 -10.46 -6.49 -15.28
C CYS A 25 -11.07 -6.83 -16.66
N ALA A 26 -10.24 -7.08 -17.67
CA ALA A 26 -10.70 -7.42 -19.03
C ALA A 26 -11.62 -8.67 -19.07
N HIS A 27 -11.64 -9.46 -17.99
CA HIS A 27 -12.61 -10.51 -17.77
C HIS A 27 -14.00 -9.96 -17.35
N CYS A 28 -14.05 -9.06 -16.37
CA CYS A 28 -15.26 -8.36 -15.94
C CYS A 28 -15.83 -7.44 -17.04
N GLU A 29 -14.97 -6.82 -17.86
CA GLU A 29 -15.40 -6.01 -19.01
C GLU A 29 -16.11 -6.87 -20.09
N ARG A 30 -15.66 -8.12 -20.28
CA ARG A 30 -16.29 -9.09 -21.20
C ARG A 30 -17.60 -9.65 -20.66
N LEU A 31 -17.76 -9.76 -19.35
CA LEU A 31 -19.03 -10.15 -18.72
C LEU A 31 -20.10 -9.04 -18.84
N SER A 32 -19.68 -7.77 -18.83
CA SER A 32 -20.58 -6.63 -19.08
C SER A 32 -21.13 -6.60 -20.52
N LYS A 33 -20.33 -7.07 -21.51
CA LYS A 33 -20.72 -7.10 -22.94
C LYS A 33 -21.52 -8.35 -23.34
N LYS A 34 -21.66 -9.34 -22.47
CA LYS A 34 -22.54 -10.50 -22.69
C LYS A 34 -23.79 -10.28 -21.86
N ASP A 35 -24.92 -10.00 -22.53
CA ASP A 35 -26.24 -9.83 -21.92
C ASP A 35 -26.67 -11.09 -21.14
N LEU A 36 -26.20 -11.24 -19.91
CA LEU A 36 -26.64 -12.27 -18.95
C LEU A 36 -28.03 -11.94 -18.37
N GLY A 37 -28.73 -10.91 -18.88
CA GLY A 37 -30.00 -10.43 -18.34
C GLY A 37 -29.89 -9.80 -16.95
N VAL A 38 -28.71 -9.78 -16.35
CA VAL A 38 -28.41 -9.20 -15.04
C VAL A 38 -27.80 -7.82 -15.25
N ARG A 39 -28.50 -6.77 -14.78
CA ARG A 39 -27.95 -5.41 -14.78
C ARG A 39 -26.82 -5.32 -13.76
N ILE A 40 -25.56 -5.34 -14.22
CA ILE A 40 -24.40 -5.04 -13.37
C ILE A 40 -24.45 -3.55 -13.05
N PRO A 41 -24.56 -3.14 -11.77
CA PRO A 41 -24.49 -1.72 -11.41
C PRO A 41 -23.14 -1.15 -11.86
N GLY A 42 -23.18 -0.10 -12.67
CA GLY A 42 -21.96 0.62 -13.06
C GLY A 42 -21.28 1.27 -11.85
N PRO A 43 -20.00 1.66 -11.97
CA PRO A 43 -19.31 2.42 -10.94
C PRO A 43 -20.12 3.67 -10.57
N LEU A 44 -20.45 3.83 -9.29
CA LEU A 44 -21.29 4.94 -8.79
C LEU A 44 -20.52 6.26 -8.58
N GLY A 45 -19.25 6.32 -8.97
CA GLY A 45 -18.38 7.48 -8.79
C GLY A 45 -17.12 7.41 -9.64
N ASN A 46 -16.52 8.59 -9.87
CA ASN A 46 -15.21 8.73 -10.47
C ASN A 46 -14.20 8.84 -9.32
N GLY A 47 -13.16 8.00 -9.37
CA GLY A 47 -12.06 8.01 -8.42
C GLY A 47 -12.10 6.91 -7.33
N PRO A 48 -11.09 6.89 -6.45
CA PRO A 48 -10.90 5.88 -5.40
C PRO A 48 -12.01 5.78 -4.37
N SER A 49 -12.73 6.88 -4.15
CA SER A 49 -13.69 7.02 -3.08
C SER A 49 -14.84 7.89 -3.53
N ARG A 50 -16.07 7.48 -3.19
CA ARG A 50 -17.26 8.32 -3.36
C ARG A 50 -17.32 9.47 -2.36
N PHE A 51 -16.60 9.35 -1.25
CA PHE A 51 -16.67 10.27 -0.12
C PHE A 51 -15.63 11.39 -0.18
N ILE A 52 -14.57 11.23 -0.96
CA ILE A 52 -13.46 12.18 -1.04
C ILE A 52 -13.40 12.72 -2.47
N PRO A 53 -13.69 14.02 -2.70
CA PRO A 53 -13.56 14.63 -4.02
C PRO A 53 -12.15 14.43 -4.59
N GLU A 54 -12.02 14.10 -5.88
CA GLU A 54 -10.72 13.77 -6.51
C GLU A 54 -9.63 14.84 -6.28
N LYS A 55 -10.03 16.12 -6.22
CA LYS A 55 -9.14 17.25 -5.94
C LYS A 55 -8.57 17.28 -4.52
N GLU A 56 -9.23 16.62 -3.57
CA GLU A 56 -8.80 16.48 -2.17
C GLU A 56 -7.96 15.23 -1.96
N ILE A 57 -7.94 14.32 -2.94
CA ILE A 57 -7.06 13.16 -2.91
C ILE A 57 -5.65 13.67 -3.13
N LEU A 58 -4.81 13.53 -2.10
CA LEU A 58 -3.42 13.93 -2.13
C LEU A 58 -2.75 13.34 -3.38
N GLN A 59 -2.32 14.21 -4.30
CA GLN A 59 -1.56 13.78 -5.46
C GLN A 59 -0.16 13.40 -4.99
N VAL A 60 0.08 12.10 -4.89
CA VAL A 60 1.37 11.48 -4.55
C VAL A 60 2.33 11.67 -5.73
N SER A 61 2.72 12.91 -6.00
CA SER A 61 3.51 13.23 -7.19
C SER A 61 5.01 13.02 -6.98
N LYS A 62 5.51 13.12 -5.74
CA LYS A 62 6.87 12.74 -5.36
C LYS A 62 6.89 12.19 -3.93
N VAL A 63 7.44 10.99 -3.77
CA VAL A 63 7.80 10.47 -2.45
C VAL A 63 8.93 11.35 -1.92
N ASP A 64 8.80 11.82 -0.69
CA ASP A 64 9.84 12.59 -0.02
C ASP A 64 11.15 11.78 0.01
N LEU A 65 12.29 12.40 -0.32
CA LEU A 65 13.58 11.71 -0.39
C LEU A 65 13.96 11.02 0.93
N ARG A 66 13.52 11.58 2.07
CA ARG A 66 13.71 10.97 3.39
C ARG A 66 12.83 9.74 3.56
N ALA A 67 11.55 9.82 3.18
CA ALA A 67 10.68 8.64 3.21
C ALA A 67 11.21 7.53 2.30
N GLN A 68 11.74 7.88 1.13
CA GLN A 68 12.36 6.93 0.22
C GLN A 68 13.55 6.20 0.89
N SER A 69 14.47 6.93 1.51
CA SER A 69 15.59 6.32 2.25
C SER A 69 15.11 5.39 3.37
N ILE A 70 14.10 5.79 4.15
CA ILE A 70 13.53 4.96 5.21
C ILE A 70 12.89 3.68 4.63
N PHE A 71 12.24 3.77 3.48
CA PHE A 71 11.67 2.61 2.79
C PHE A 71 12.73 1.64 2.28
N GLU A 72 13.82 2.15 1.72
CA GLU A 72 14.95 1.34 1.26
C GLU A 72 15.57 0.57 2.44
N ASP A 73 15.81 1.25 3.57
CA ASP A 73 16.33 0.62 4.80
C ASP A 73 15.38 -0.45 5.35
N ALA A 74 14.08 -0.12 5.45
CA ALA A 74 13.07 -1.05 5.96
C ALA A 74 12.89 -2.27 5.04
N PHE A 75 12.94 -2.07 3.72
CA PHE A 75 12.90 -3.16 2.75
C PHE A 75 14.15 -4.04 2.84
N ALA A 76 15.34 -3.45 3.00
CA ALA A 76 16.57 -4.22 3.18
C ALA A 76 16.55 -5.08 4.45
N ALA A 77 15.95 -4.59 5.54
CA ALA A 77 15.84 -5.32 6.79
C ALA A 77 14.74 -6.41 6.78
N LEU A 78 13.58 -6.13 6.18
CA LEU A 78 12.37 -6.97 6.30
C LEU A 78 12.04 -7.77 5.04
N GLY A 79 12.67 -7.45 3.90
CA GLY A 79 12.39 -8.04 2.59
C GLY A 79 11.02 -7.65 2.00
N ARG A 80 10.24 -6.82 2.70
CA ARG A 80 8.92 -6.35 2.27
C ARG A 80 8.56 -5.01 2.90
N LEU A 81 7.73 -4.23 2.20
CA LEU A 81 7.06 -3.04 2.72
C LEU A 81 5.56 -3.29 2.69
N ASP A 82 4.90 -3.13 3.83
CA ASP A 82 3.45 -3.27 3.92
C ASP A 82 2.72 -1.96 3.59
N ASN A 83 1.46 -2.07 3.16
CA ASN A 83 0.72 -0.93 2.63
C ASN A 83 0.51 0.17 3.68
N ILE A 84 0.43 -0.17 4.97
CA ILE A 84 0.32 0.83 6.03
C ILE A 84 1.61 1.66 6.13
N SER A 85 2.80 1.06 6.01
CA SER A 85 4.07 1.78 6.00
C SER A 85 4.16 2.73 4.80
N LEU A 86 3.69 2.29 3.62
CA LEU A 86 3.62 3.17 2.44
C LEU A 86 2.79 4.42 2.70
N VAL A 87 1.63 4.27 3.37
CA VAL A 87 0.78 5.41 3.76
C VAL A 87 1.47 6.27 4.83
N MET A 88 2.15 5.67 5.81
CA MET A 88 2.87 6.46 6.82
C MET A 88 4.01 7.29 6.22
N GLY A 89 4.54 6.91 5.05
CA GLY A 89 5.55 7.67 4.33
C GLY A 89 5.14 9.07 3.85
N PHE A 90 3.85 9.42 3.89
CA PHE A 90 3.43 10.83 3.73
C PHE A 90 3.98 11.73 4.83
N HIS A 91 4.40 11.16 5.96
CA HIS A 91 4.97 11.86 7.10
C HIS A 91 6.27 11.16 7.55
N PRO A 92 7.43 11.47 6.95
CA PRO A 92 8.69 10.73 7.19
C PRO A 92 9.09 10.62 8.66
N GLN A 93 8.89 11.68 9.45
CA GLN A 93 9.18 11.68 10.90
C GLN A 93 8.26 10.72 11.68
N TYR A 94 7.00 10.63 11.27
CA TYR A 94 6.05 9.69 11.84
C TYR A 94 6.39 8.26 11.41
N LEU A 95 6.70 8.04 10.12
CA LEU A 95 7.13 6.74 9.60
C LEU A 95 8.32 6.18 10.37
N GLU A 96 9.35 6.99 10.63
CA GLU A 96 10.54 6.57 11.37
C GLU A 96 10.20 6.13 12.80
N SER A 97 9.28 6.85 13.46
CA SER A 97 8.80 6.50 14.80
C SER A 97 7.94 5.23 14.77
N PHE A 98 7.06 5.11 13.78
CA PHE A 98 6.18 3.97 13.56
C PHE A 98 6.97 2.67 13.36
N LEU A 99 7.90 2.65 12.41
CA LEU A 99 8.72 1.48 12.10
C LEU A 99 9.59 1.06 13.28
N ARG A 100 10.16 2.04 13.99
CA ARG A 100 10.95 1.80 15.19
C ARG A 100 10.12 1.13 16.29
N THR A 101 8.93 1.66 16.58
CA THR A 101 8.01 1.04 17.55
C THR A 101 7.60 -0.36 17.11
N GLN A 102 7.30 -0.56 15.82
CA GLN A 102 6.95 -1.87 15.29
C GLN A 102 8.08 -2.88 15.47
N HIS A 103 9.32 -2.50 15.17
CA HIS A 103 10.51 -3.34 15.34
C HIS A 103 10.72 -3.72 16.81
N TYR A 104 10.64 -2.73 17.72
CA TYR A 104 10.75 -2.99 19.16
C TYR A 104 9.70 -3.98 19.67
N LEU A 105 8.45 -3.81 19.25
CA LEU A 105 7.36 -4.66 19.72
C LEU A 105 7.40 -6.05 19.10
N LEU A 106 7.67 -6.18 17.81
CA LEU A 106 7.44 -7.42 17.08
C LEU A 106 8.70 -8.23 16.74
N GLN A 107 9.89 -7.64 16.78
CA GLN A 107 11.10 -8.29 16.27
C GLN A 107 12.24 -8.34 17.28
N MET A 108 12.40 -7.31 18.10
CA MET A 108 13.47 -7.30 19.10
C MET A 108 13.25 -8.31 20.23
N ASP A 109 14.34 -8.75 20.85
CA ASP A 109 14.28 -9.59 22.04
C ASP A 109 13.44 -8.92 23.14
N GLY A 110 12.66 -9.73 23.83
CA GLY A 110 11.69 -9.26 24.80
C GLY A 110 11.04 -10.41 25.56
N PRO A 111 10.20 -10.11 26.56
CA PRO A 111 9.68 -11.10 27.50
C PRO A 111 8.72 -12.11 26.88
N LEU A 112 8.15 -11.81 25.71
CA LEU A 112 7.26 -12.69 24.95
C LEU A 112 7.99 -13.24 23.72
N SER A 113 7.78 -14.51 23.39
CA SER A 113 8.28 -15.08 22.13
C SER A 113 7.58 -14.45 20.93
N LEU A 114 8.27 -14.37 19.78
CA LEU A 114 7.81 -13.66 18.58
C LEU A 114 6.39 -14.07 18.15
N HIS A 115 6.09 -15.36 18.17
CA HIS A 115 4.75 -15.90 17.91
C HIS A 115 3.65 -15.31 18.76
N TYR A 116 3.86 -15.29 20.07
CA TYR A 116 2.83 -14.80 20.97
C TYR A 116 2.55 -13.31 20.73
N ARG A 117 3.55 -12.54 20.30
CA ARG A 117 3.36 -11.12 19.95
C ARG A 117 2.45 -10.96 18.73
N HIS A 118 2.68 -11.74 17.68
CA HIS A 118 1.80 -11.75 16.50
C HIS A 118 0.41 -12.29 16.84
N TYR A 119 0.29 -13.31 17.69
CA TYR A 119 -1.00 -13.83 18.14
C TYR A 119 -1.81 -12.79 18.92
N ILE A 120 -1.16 -12.02 19.80
CA ILE A 120 -1.79 -10.87 20.47
C ILE A 120 -2.24 -9.83 19.44
N GLY A 121 -1.41 -9.53 18.44
CA GLY A 121 -1.76 -8.64 17.32
C GLY A 121 -3.01 -9.11 16.56
N ILE A 122 -3.12 -10.40 16.27
CA ILE A 122 -4.31 -11.02 15.64
C ILE A 122 -5.55 -10.78 16.51
N MET A 123 -5.47 -11.11 17.81
CA MET A 123 -6.58 -10.92 18.74
C MET A 123 -7.02 -9.46 18.83
N ALA A 124 -6.06 -8.53 18.93
CA ALA A 124 -6.32 -7.11 19.00
C ALA A 124 -6.99 -6.58 17.72
N ALA A 125 -6.47 -6.94 16.54
CA ALA A 125 -7.04 -6.54 15.25
C ALA A 125 -8.45 -7.12 15.02
N ALA A 126 -8.68 -8.37 15.44
CA ALA A 126 -9.98 -9.04 15.31
C ALA A 126 -11.09 -8.33 16.10
N ARG A 127 -10.77 -7.69 17.24
CA ARG A 127 -11.73 -6.86 18.01
C ARG A 127 -12.33 -5.71 17.20
N HIS A 128 -11.61 -5.25 16.17
CA HIS A 128 -12.05 -4.18 15.28
C HIS A 128 -12.45 -4.68 13.89
N GLN A 129 -12.59 -5.99 13.69
CA GLN A 129 -12.87 -6.61 12.40
C GLN A 129 -11.90 -6.19 11.29
N CYS A 130 -10.65 -5.89 11.65
CA CYS A 130 -9.64 -5.43 10.73
C CYS A 130 -8.97 -6.62 10.02
N SER A 131 -9.60 -7.13 8.97
CA SER A 131 -9.09 -8.28 8.20
C SER A 131 -7.68 -8.07 7.65
N TYR A 132 -7.35 -6.83 7.28
CA TYR A 132 -6.00 -6.47 6.80
C TYR A 132 -4.93 -6.77 7.85
N LEU A 133 -5.08 -6.25 9.07
CA LEU A 133 -4.10 -6.46 10.15
C LEU A 133 -4.13 -7.89 10.69
N VAL A 134 -5.30 -8.53 10.72
CA VAL A 134 -5.40 -9.96 11.05
C VAL A 134 -4.55 -10.78 10.09
N ASN A 135 -4.73 -10.60 8.77
CA ASN A 135 -3.98 -11.37 7.78
C ASN A 135 -2.47 -11.05 7.81
N LEU A 136 -2.11 -9.77 8.01
CA LEU A 136 -0.71 -9.36 8.17
C LEU A 136 -0.04 -10.14 9.31
N HIS A 137 -0.67 -10.15 10.50
CA HIS A 137 -0.12 -10.83 11.66
C HIS A 137 -0.22 -12.36 11.59
N VAL A 138 -1.22 -12.94 10.92
CA VAL A 138 -1.27 -14.39 10.66
C VAL A 138 -0.08 -14.83 9.82
N ASN A 139 0.24 -14.11 8.75
CA ASN A 139 1.39 -14.44 7.90
C ASN A 139 2.70 -14.39 8.69
N ASP A 140 2.90 -13.33 9.49
CA ASP A 140 4.10 -13.20 10.32
C ASP A 140 4.16 -14.24 11.44
N PHE A 141 3.03 -14.56 12.06
CA PHE A 141 2.92 -15.61 13.06
C PHE A 141 3.37 -16.96 12.51
N LEU A 142 2.96 -17.32 11.30
CA LEU A 142 3.39 -18.56 10.65
C LEU A 142 4.88 -18.51 10.30
N GLN A 143 5.36 -17.38 9.76
CA GLN A 143 6.75 -17.21 9.31
C GLN A 143 7.76 -17.45 10.43
N VAL A 144 7.47 -17.00 11.65
CA VAL A 144 8.41 -17.17 12.76
C VAL A 144 8.46 -18.62 13.31
N GLY A 145 7.58 -19.56 12.87
CA GLY A 145 7.33 -20.88 13.49
C GLY A 145 6.01 -21.12 14.28
N GLY A 146 4.94 -20.36 14.05
CA GLY A 146 3.73 -20.41 14.88
C GLY A 146 2.79 -21.49 14.39
N THR A 147 2.22 -22.29 15.29
CA THR A 147 1.33 -23.39 14.89
C THR A 147 -0.09 -22.89 14.69
N PRO A 148 -0.70 -23.04 13.50
CA PRO A 148 -2.13 -22.89 13.37
C PRO A 148 -2.76 -23.98 14.22
N SER A 149 -3.54 -23.59 15.24
CA SER A 149 -4.38 -24.51 15.97
C SER A 149 -5.47 -25.01 15.01
N GLY A 150 -5.24 -26.18 14.43
CA GLY A 150 -6.22 -26.96 13.67
C GLY A 150 -6.72 -28.12 14.51
#